data_AF-A0A654KUQ4-F1
#
_entry.id   AF-A0A654KUQ4-F1
#
_cell.length_a   1.000
_cell.length_b   1.000
_cell.length_c   1.000
_cell.angle_alpha   90.00
_cell.angle_beta   90.00
_cell.angle_gamma   90.00
#
_symmetry.space_group_name_H-M   'P 1'
#
loop_
_entity.id
_entity.type
_entity.pdbx_description
1 polymer ?
#
loop_
_entity_poly.entity_id
_entity_poly.type
_entity_poly.pdbx_seq_one_letter_code
_entity_poly.pdbx_strand_id
1 'polypeptide(L)'
;METTNKLDNQAERKLPVKAHLLCGWPLVLMLVGGAIGGALGASAYGINIKIYKSNLSNIAKVLLNLLTGLTAIILMLIAANLIRMYFL
;
A
#
# COMPACT_ATOMS: atom_id res chain seq x y z
N MET A 1 -48.34 -7.77 24.86
CA MET A 1 -47.78 -8.18 23.55
C MET A 1 -47.37 -6.91 22.81
N GLU A 2 -46.19 -6.35 23.12
CA GLU A 2 -45.72 -5.12 22.45
C GLU A 2 -44.19 -4.94 22.57
N THR A 3 -43.44 -6.05 22.49
CA THR A 3 -41.97 -6.03 22.57
C THR A 3 -41.29 -6.65 21.35
N THR A 4 -42.06 -7.31 20.47
CA THR A 4 -41.53 -7.97 19.27
C THR A 4 -41.39 -7.03 18.06
N ASN A 5 -41.91 -5.79 18.10
CA ASN A 5 -41.87 -4.89 16.93
C ASN A 5 -40.59 -4.03 16.81
N LYS A 6 -39.71 -4.02 17.82
CA LYS A 6 -38.49 -3.19 17.80
C LYS A 6 -37.25 -3.87 17.22
N LEU A 7 -37.33 -5.16 16.89
CA LEU A 7 -36.19 -5.96 16.45
C LEU A 7 -36.08 -6.13 14.93
N ASP A 8 -37.10 -5.78 14.15
CA ASP A 8 -37.10 -5.93 12.68
C ASP A 8 -36.77 -4.65 11.89
N ASN A 9 -36.51 -3.52 12.56
CA ASN A 9 -36.18 -2.24 11.89
C ASN A 9 -34.69 -1.83 12.06
N GLN A 10 -33.81 -2.82 12.18
CA GLN A 10 -32.36 -2.63 11.99
C GLN A 10 -31.94 -3.20 10.63
N ALA A 11 -32.72 -2.97 9.56
CA ALA A 11 -32.16 -3.00 8.22
C ALA A 11 -30.93 -2.08 8.26
N GLU A 12 -29.73 -2.66 8.06
CA GLU A 12 -28.43 -2.01 8.26
C GLU A 12 -28.53 -0.52 7.96
N ARG A 13 -28.43 0.35 8.98
CA ARG A 13 -28.51 1.79 8.77
C ARG A 13 -27.31 2.18 7.91
N LYS A 14 -27.51 2.21 6.58
CA LYS A 14 -26.48 2.58 5.61
C LYS A 14 -26.00 3.98 5.95
N LEU A 15 -24.69 4.11 6.13
CA LEU A 15 -24.10 5.42 6.40
C LEU A 15 -24.43 6.34 5.23
N PRO A 16 -24.81 7.61 5.49
CA PRO A 16 -24.98 8.55 4.41
C PRO A 16 -23.66 8.70 3.64
N VAL A 17 -23.73 8.80 2.30
CA VAL A 17 -22.55 8.91 1.42
C VAL A 17 -21.59 10.02 1.87
N LYS A 18 -22.12 11.12 2.41
CA LYS A 18 -21.33 12.21 2.99
C LYS A 18 -20.41 11.75 4.13
N ALA A 19 -20.88 10.85 4.98
CA ALA A 19 -20.07 10.29 6.08
C ALA A 19 -18.97 9.37 5.55
N HIS A 20 -19.23 8.59 4.48
CA HIS A 20 -18.17 7.80 3.83
C HIS A 20 -17.07 8.69 3.23
N LEU A 21 -17.43 9.80 2.61
CA LEU A 21 -16.45 10.76 2.08
C LEU A 21 -15.62 11.40 3.19
N LEU A 22 -16.26 11.78 4.31
CA LEU A 22 -15.57 12.27 5.49
C LEU A 22 -14.69 11.20 6.14
N CYS A 23 -15.03 9.91 6.08
CA CYS A 23 -14.14 8.85 6.53
C CYS A 23 -13.00 8.56 5.55
N GLY A 24 -13.15 8.95 4.28
CA GLY A 24 -12.20 8.67 3.21
C GLY A 24 -11.00 9.62 3.16
N TRP A 25 -11.04 10.78 3.83
CA TRP A 25 -9.93 11.74 3.81
C TRP A 25 -8.55 11.16 4.19
N PRO A 26 -8.39 10.17 5.11
CA PRO A 26 -7.09 9.59 5.42
C PRO A 26 -6.56 8.70 4.28
N LEU A 27 -7.43 8.22 3.37
CA LEU A 27 -7.02 7.41 2.21
C LEU A 27 -6.16 8.21 1.23
N VAL A 28 -6.20 9.54 1.27
CA VAL A 28 -5.28 10.38 0.49
C VAL A 28 -3.82 10.09 0.86
N LEU A 29 -3.52 9.82 2.13
CA LEU A 29 -2.18 9.43 2.57
C LEU A 29 -1.75 8.11 1.94
N MET A 30 -2.69 7.16 1.77
CA MET A 30 -2.43 5.90 1.07
C MET A 30 -2.09 6.13 -0.39
N LEU A 31 -2.70 7.11 -1.07
CA LEU A 31 -2.36 7.44 -2.45
C LEU A 31 -0.94 8.01 -2.56
N VAL A 32 -0.52 8.87 -1.64
CA VAL A 32 0.83 9.46 -1.67
C VAL A 32 1.89 8.40 -1.33
N GLY A 33 1.73 7.70 -0.21
CA GLY A 33 2.67 6.64 0.18
C GLY A 33 2.66 5.48 -0.80
N GLY A 34 1.47 5.11 -1.31
CA GLY A 34 1.28 4.06 -2.30
C GLY A 34 1.81 4.43 -3.68
N ALA A 35 1.80 5.70 -4.09
CA ALA A 35 2.42 6.13 -5.33
C ALA A 35 3.96 5.98 -5.28
N ILE A 36 4.59 6.39 -4.18
CA ILE A 36 6.05 6.26 -3.99
C ILE A 36 6.43 4.79 -3.89
N GLY A 37 5.74 4.02 -3.02
CA GLY A 37 5.97 2.59 -2.86
C GLY A 37 5.69 1.81 -4.15
N GLY A 38 4.64 2.18 -4.89
CA GLY A 38 4.29 1.60 -6.18
C GLY A 38 5.33 1.87 -7.25
N ALA A 39 5.85 3.10 -7.35
CA ALA A 39 6.92 3.43 -8.30
C ALA A 39 8.21 2.65 -8.01
N LEU A 40 8.62 2.57 -6.74
CA LEU A 40 9.79 1.79 -6.32
C LEU A 40 9.58 0.29 -6.54
N GLY A 41 8.41 -0.24 -6.17
CA GLY A 41 8.05 -1.64 -6.36
C GLY A 41 7.98 -2.05 -7.83
N ALA A 42 7.37 -1.24 -8.68
CA ALA A 42 7.32 -1.46 -10.12
C ALA A 42 8.73 -1.41 -10.75
N SER A 43 9.58 -0.49 -10.30
CA SER A 43 10.97 -0.41 -10.73
C SER A 43 11.76 -1.66 -10.32
N ALA A 44 11.63 -2.10 -9.06
CA ALA A 44 12.27 -3.32 -8.57
C ALA A 44 11.79 -4.56 -9.33
N TYR A 45 10.48 -4.66 -9.61
CA TYR A 45 9.92 -5.71 -10.45
C TYR A 45 10.53 -5.73 -11.85
N GLY A 46 10.64 -4.56 -12.50
CA GLY A 46 11.28 -4.43 -13.80
C GLY A 46 12.75 -4.85 -13.80
N ILE A 47 13.49 -4.51 -12.75
CA ILE A 47 14.89 -4.95 -12.55
C ILE A 47 14.93 -6.47 -12.34
N ASN A 48 14.03 -7.02 -11.54
CA ASN A 48 13.97 -8.46 -11.26
C ASN A 48 13.67 -9.27 -12.51
N ILE A 49 12.79 -8.79 -13.40
CA ILE A 49 12.59 -9.42 -14.72
C ILE A 49 13.93 -9.52 -15.48
N LYS A 50 14.74 -8.45 -15.49
CA LYS A 50 16.05 -8.45 -16.17
C LYS A 50 17.02 -9.43 -15.51
N ILE A 51 17.03 -9.51 -14.19
CA ILE A 51 17.84 -10.48 -13.43
C ILE A 51 17.44 -11.91 -13.79
N TYR A 52 16.16 -12.23 -13.80
CA TYR A 52 15.70 -13.59 -14.11
C TYR A 52 15.94 -13.99 -15.57
N LYS A 53 15.95 -13.03 -16.50
CA LYS A 53 16.33 -13.24 -17.91
C LYS A 53 17.84 -13.37 -18.16
N SER A 54 18.68 -13.07 -17.17
CA SER A 54 20.14 -13.18 -17.32
C SER A 54 20.64 -14.63 -17.30
N ASN A 55 21.90 -14.84 -17.73
CA ASN A 55 22.58 -16.14 -17.68
C ASN A 55 23.15 -16.50 -16.29
N LEU A 56 22.71 -15.82 -15.22
CA LEU A 56 23.13 -16.12 -13.85
C LEU A 56 22.57 -17.46 -13.35
N SER A 57 23.24 -18.05 -12.35
CA SER A 57 22.73 -19.23 -11.66
C SER A 57 21.42 -18.93 -10.92
N ASN A 58 20.59 -19.96 -10.73
CA ASN A 58 19.29 -19.80 -10.07
C ASN A 58 19.42 -19.21 -8.66
N ILE A 59 20.45 -19.61 -7.90
CA ILE A 59 20.72 -19.09 -6.56
C ILE A 59 21.05 -17.58 -6.61
N ALA A 60 21.91 -17.17 -7.55
CA ALA A 60 22.27 -15.76 -7.71
C ALA A 60 21.05 -14.91 -8.08
N LYS A 61 20.16 -15.42 -8.93
CA LYS A 61 18.91 -14.72 -9.29
C LYS A 61 18.01 -14.46 -8.09
N VAL A 62 17.84 -15.47 -7.23
CA VAL A 62 17.03 -15.34 -6.00
C VAL A 62 17.65 -14.35 -5.02
N LEU A 63 18.97 -14.41 -4.81
CA LEU A 63 19.68 -13.47 -3.96
C LEU A 63 19.56 -12.03 -4.46
N LEU A 64 19.76 -11.80 -5.76
CA LEU A 64 19.62 -10.47 -6.35
C LEU A 64 18.18 -9.96 -6.26
N ASN A 65 17.18 -10.82 -6.45
CA ASN A 65 15.76 -10.46 -6.29
C ASN A 65 15.41 -10.02 -4.85
N LEU A 66 15.98 -10.71 -3.84
CA LEU A 66 15.84 -10.30 -2.45
C LEU A 66 16.52 -8.96 -2.20
N LEU A 67 17.74 -8.78 -2.72
CA LEU A 67 18.53 -7.58 -2.54
C LEU A 67 17.88 -6.34 -3.18
N THR A 68 17.31 -6.48 -4.37
CA THR A 68 16.56 -5.40 -5.03
C THR A 68 15.27 -5.07 -4.28
N GLY A 69 14.56 -6.08 -3.75
CA GLY A 69 13.39 -5.87 -2.90
C GLY A 69 13.73 -5.11 -1.62
N LEU A 70 14.78 -5.54 -0.90
CA LEU A 70 15.29 -4.87 0.30
C LEU A 70 15.71 -3.42 -0.01
N THR A 71 16.38 -3.20 -1.14
CA THR A 71 16.79 -1.86 -1.58
C THR A 71 15.58 -0.96 -1.80
N ALA A 72 14.51 -1.46 -2.44
CA ALA A 72 13.28 -0.69 -2.64
C ALA A 72 12.62 -0.30 -1.31
N ILE A 73 12.61 -1.20 -0.32
CA ILE A 73 12.10 -0.91 1.03
C ILE A 73 12.94 0.17 1.71
N ILE A 74 14.27 0.06 1.66
CA ILE A 74 15.18 1.07 2.23
C ILE A 74 14.95 2.44 1.58
N LEU A 75 14.84 2.49 0.25
CA LEU A 75 14.57 3.73 -0.48
C LEU A 75 13.22 4.35 -0.07
N MET A 76 12.19 3.54 0.15
CA MET A 76 10.90 4.02 0.65
C MET A 76 11.02 4.61 2.05
N LEU A 77 11.78 3.98 2.95
CA LEU A 77 12.00 4.49 4.31
C LEU A 77 12.81 5.79 4.31
N ILE A 78 13.79 5.93 3.41
CA ILE A 78 14.53 7.19 3.23
C ILE A 78 13.59 8.28 2.72
N ALA A 79 12.77 7.98 1.69
CA ALA A 79 11.80 8.92 1.17
C ALA A 79 10.81 9.38 2.26
N ALA A 80 10.31 8.46 3.08
CA ALA A 80 9.44 8.78 4.22
C ALA A 80 10.13 9.70 5.24
N ASN A 81 11.42 9.47 5.55
CA ASN A 81 12.18 10.34 6.45
C ASN A 81 12.45 11.73 5.85
N LEU A 82 12.71 11.83 4.54
CA LEU A 82 12.89 13.11 3.87
C LEU A 82 11.60 13.94 3.86
N ILE A 83 10.47 13.29 3.59
CA ILE A 83 9.14 13.92 3.70
C ILE A 83 8.93 14.39 5.14
N ARG A 84 9.20 13.52 6.13
CA ARG A 84 9.10 13.91 7.54
C ARG A 84 9.92 15.17 7.84
N MET A 85 11.20 15.20 7.46
CA MET A 85 12.11 16.32 7.72
C MET A 85 11.68 17.64 7.05
N TYR A 86 10.99 17.56 5.91
CA TYR A 86 10.52 18.76 5.21
C TYR A 86 9.25 19.36 5.85
N PHE A 87 8.39 18.51 6.46
CA PHE A 87 7.09 18.90 6.98
C PHE A 87 7.01 19.03 8.51
N LEU A 88 7.98 18.49 9.26
CA LEU A 88 8.08 18.51 10.73
C LEU A 88 9.44 19.02 11.17
#